data_AF-A0A1X9T171-F1
#
_entry.id   AF-A0A1X9T171-F1
#
_cell.length_a   1.000
_cell.length_b   1.000
_cell.length_c   1.000
_cell.angle_alpha   90.00
_cell.angle_beta   90.00
_cell.angle_gamma   90.00
#
_symmetry.space_group_name_H-M   'P 1'
#
loop_
_entity.id
_entity.type
_entity.pdbx_description
1 polymer ?
#
loop_
_entity_poly.entity_id
_entity_poly.type
_entity_poly.pdbx_seq_one_letter_code
_entity_poly.pdbx_strand_id
1 'polypeptide(L)'
;MNDKIKRVKYLRGLEKFSKLIIRNLKRDDYDASKFRALVEKNAQILAKIEPVYLDQPYSKSLCEFANLVISNDDKAMLLKAANSLEKLKNSKTYKKDKHKGQIYE
;
A
#
# COMPACT_ATOMS: atom_id res chain seq x y z
N MET A 1 -11.24 18.98 -16.55
CA MET A 1 -11.29 17.68 -15.83
C MET A 1 -11.51 17.96 -14.35
N ASN A 2 -12.60 17.47 -13.76
CA ASN A 2 -13.00 17.77 -12.36
C ASN A 2 -11.97 17.21 -11.35
N ASP A 3 -11.58 17.98 -10.33
CA ASP A 3 -10.62 17.59 -9.28
C ASP A 3 -11.02 16.29 -8.56
N LYS A 4 -12.33 16.06 -8.41
CA LYS A 4 -12.85 14.79 -7.90
C LYS A 4 -12.42 13.61 -8.77
N ILE A 5 -12.48 13.75 -10.09
CA ILE A 5 -12.08 12.71 -11.04
C ILE A 5 -10.57 12.48 -10.97
N LYS A 6 -9.76 13.55 -10.91
CA LYS A 6 -8.30 13.44 -10.75
C LYS A 6 -7.94 12.67 -9.47
N ARG A 7 -8.56 13.04 -8.35
CA ARG A 7 -8.36 12.36 -7.05
C ARG A 7 -8.74 10.88 -7.10
N VAL A 8 -9.89 10.55 -7.67
CA VAL A 8 -10.32 9.15 -7.82
C VAL A 8 -9.34 8.37 -8.70
N LYS A 9 -8.85 8.96 -9.81
CA LYS A 9 -7.88 8.33 -10.70
C LYS A 9 -6.54 8.07 -9.98
N TYR A 10 -6.04 9.05 -9.22
CA TYR A 10 -4.81 8.92 -8.45
C TYR A 10 -4.90 7.84 -7.37
N LEU A 11 -5.97 7.86 -6.56
CA LEU A 11 -6.22 6.83 -5.55
C LEU A 11 -6.31 5.43 -6.14
N ARG A 12 -6.99 5.27 -7.29
CA ARG A 12 -7.06 3.97 -7.99
C ARG A 12 -5.69 3.52 -8.49
N GLY A 13 -4.85 4.45 -8.95
CA GLY A 13 -3.47 4.18 -9.34
C GLY A 13 -2.65 3.63 -8.18
N LEU A 14 -2.66 4.34 -7.05
CA LEU A 14 -1.98 3.95 -5.82
C LEU A 14 -2.48 2.59 -5.31
N GLU A 15 -3.79 2.37 -5.25
CA GLU A 15 -4.39 1.09 -4.82
C GLU A 15 -3.94 -0.09 -5.70
N LYS A 16 -3.97 0.08 -7.02
CA LYS A 16 -3.53 -0.97 -7.95
C LYS A 16 -2.05 -1.27 -7.79
N PHE A 17 -1.22 -0.24 -7.73
CA PHE A 17 0.22 -0.37 -7.53
C PHE A 17 0.50 -1.11 -6.21
N SER A 18 0.00 -0.59 -5.09
CA SER A 18 0.26 -1.16 -3.77
C SER A 18 -0.23 -2.60 -3.63
N LYS A 19 -1.42 -2.94 -4.16
CA LYS A 19 -1.91 -4.35 -4.17
C LYS A 19 -0.98 -5.28 -4.93
N LEU A 20 -0.51 -4.87 -6.11
CA LEU A 20 0.42 -5.66 -6.91
C LEU A 20 1.73 -5.87 -6.15
N ILE A 21 2.30 -4.82 -5.57
CA ILE A 21 3.54 -4.90 -4.81
C ILE A 21 3.40 -5.83 -3.63
N ILE A 22 2.39 -5.63 -2.78
CA ILE A 22 2.16 -6.44 -1.58
C ILE A 22 2.01 -7.92 -1.95
N ARG A 23 1.23 -8.22 -2.99
CA ARG A 23 1.06 -9.59 -3.48
C ARG A 23 2.39 -10.23 -3.85
N ASN A 24 3.25 -9.54 -4.61
CA ASN A 24 4.52 -10.09 -5.08
C ASN A 24 5.57 -10.15 -3.96
N LEU A 25 5.54 -9.22 -3.02
CA LEU A 25 6.46 -9.16 -1.88
C LEU A 25 6.25 -10.35 -0.92
N LYS A 26 5.00 -10.80 -0.79
CA LYS A 26 4.58 -11.91 0.10
C LYS A 26 4.60 -13.28 -0.57
N ARG A 27 5.08 -13.40 -1.81
CA ARG A 27 5.18 -14.71 -2.47
C ARG A 27 6.28 -15.56 -1.84
N ASP A 28 6.05 -16.86 -1.77
CA ASP A 28 7.04 -17.82 -1.29
C ASP A 28 8.24 -17.94 -2.24
N ASP A 29 8.00 -17.82 -3.55
CA ASP A 29 9.01 -17.80 -4.62
C ASP A 29 9.55 -16.38 -4.90
N TYR A 30 9.68 -15.54 -3.87
CA TYR A 30 10.16 -14.17 -4.00
C TYR A 30 11.55 -14.12 -4.65
N ASP A 31 11.66 -13.36 -5.73
CA ASP A 31 12.90 -13.08 -6.47
C ASP A 31 13.10 -11.56 -6.51
N ALA A 32 14.19 -11.08 -5.91
CA ALA A 32 14.47 -9.65 -5.75
C ALA A 32 14.63 -8.94 -7.10
N SER A 33 15.27 -9.59 -8.08
CA SER A 33 15.51 -9.03 -9.41
C SER A 33 14.20 -8.90 -10.19
N LYS A 34 13.38 -9.95 -10.20
CA LYS A 34 12.05 -9.92 -10.83
C LYS A 34 11.13 -8.92 -10.14
N PHE A 35 11.19 -8.84 -8.81
CA PHE A 35 10.43 -7.87 -8.03
C PHE A 35 10.83 -6.45 -8.39
N ARG A 36 12.13 -6.16 -8.54
CA ARG A 36 12.58 -4.81 -8.92
C ARG A 36 12.14 -4.40 -10.33
N ALA A 37 12.32 -5.27 -11.31
CA ALA A 37 11.82 -5.01 -12.67
C ALA A 37 10.30 -4.76 -12.68
N LEU A 38 9.55 -5.48 -11.84
CA LEU A 38 8.12 -5.27 -11.66
C LEU A 38 7.81 -3.90 -11.01
N VAL A 39 8.52 -3.51 -9.96
CA VAL A 39 8.35 -2.21 -9.30
C VAL A 39 8.57 -1.08 -10.30
N GLU A 40 9.70 -1.10 -11.01
CA GLU A 40 10.08 -0.06 -11.96
C GLU A 40 9.03 0.13 -13.06
N LYS A 41 8.63 -0.98 -13.71
CA LYS A 41 7.59 -0.95 -14.74
C LYS A 41 6.27 -0.35 -14.24
N ASN A 42 5.85 -0.71 -13.03
CA ASN A 42 4.57 -0.25 -12.49
C ASN A 42 4.66 1.18 -11.92
N ALA A 43 5.83 1.60 -11.47
CA ALA A 43 6.09 2.98 -11.06
C ALA A 43 5.98 3.93 -12.25
N GLN A 44 6.48 3.55 -13.43
CA GLN A 44 6.32 4.33 -14.66
C GLN A 44 4.84 4.49 -15.06
N ILE A 45 4.01 3.48 -14.84
CA ILE A 45 2.56 3.57 -15.08
C ILE A 45 1.91 4.54 -14.08
N LEU A 46 2.29 4.45 -12.80
CA LEU A 46 1.79 5.35 -11.76
C LEU A 46 2.19 6.81 -12.02
N ALA A 47 3.42 7.05 -12.48
CA ALA A 47 3.95 8.38 -12.79
C ALA A 47 3.18 9.11 -13.90
N LYS A 48 2.47 8.39 -14.77
CA LYS A 48 1.58 8.97 -15.80
C LYS A 48 0.28 9.53 -15.22
N ILE A 49 0.01 9.29 -13.94
CA ILE A 49 -1.19 9.78 -13.26
C ILE A 49 -0.80 11.03 -12.48
N GLU A 50 -1.48 12.14 -12.77
CA GLU A 50 -1.30 13.41 -12.06
C GLU A 50 -1.44 13.23 -10.54
N PRO A 51 -0.39 13.52 -9.75
CA PRO A 51 -0.47 13.48 -8.30
C PRO A 51 -1.44 14.53 -7.78
N VAL A 52 -2.21 14.18 -6.75
CA VAL A 52 -3.07 15.13 -6.06
C VAL A 52 -2.87 15.05 -4.54
N TYR A 53 -3.25 16.13 -3.84
CA TYR A 53 -3.25 16.15 -2.39
C TYR A 53 -4.24 15.14 -1.81
N LEU A 54 -3.76 14.36 -0.83
CA LEU A 54 -4.49 13.34 -0.09
C LEU A 54 -4.44 13.68 1.40
N ASP A 55 -5.62 13.92 1.97
CA ASP A 55 -5.85 14.34 3.36
C ASP A 55 -6.15 13.17 4.30
N GLN A 56 -6.78 12.11 3.76
CA GLN A 56 -7.18 10.96 4.56
C GLN A 56 -5.98 10.09 4.95
N PRO A 57 -5.90 9.59 6.20
CA PRO A 57 -4.74 8.84 6.70
C PRO A 57 -4.34 7.66 5.80
N TYR A 58 -5.31 6.82 5.42
CA TYR A 58 -5.05 5.66 4.56
C TYR A 58 -4.56 6.05 3.16
N SER A 59 -5.15 7.09 2.58
CA SER A 59 -4.75 7.62 1.27
C SER A 59 -3.33 8.18 1.30
N LYS A 60 -2.96 8.86 2.39
CA LYS A 60 -1.60 9.35 2.60
C LYS A 60 -0.60 8.20 2.76
N SER A 61 -0.91 7.20 3.59
CA SER A 61 -0.07 6.01 3.76
C SER A 61 0.06 5.17 2.47
N LEU A 62 -0.94 5.16 1.60
CA LEU A 62 -0.84 4.56 0.25
C LEU A 62 0.25 5.24 -0.59
N CYS A 63 0.29 6.58 -0.57
CA CYS A 63 1.29 7.37 -1.27
C CYS A 63 2.69 7.14 -0.68
N GLU A 64 2.81 7.19 0.65
CA GLU A 64 4.07 6.95 1.36
C GLU A 64 4.62 5.55 1.08
N PHE A 65 3.76 4.52 1.09
CA PHE A 65 4.15 3.17 0.75
C PHE A 65 4.62 3.06 -0.70
N ALA A 66 3.91 3.69 -1.65
CA ALA A 66 4.33 3.68 -3.05
C ALA A 66 5.71 4.32 -3.24
N ASN A 67 5.95 5.47 -2.60
CA ASN A 67 7.25 6.16 -2.65
C ASN A 67 8.36 5.32 -2.00
N LEU A 68 8.09 4.70 -0.86
CA LEU A 68 9.04 3.83 -0.16
C LEU A 68 9.46 2.63 -1.04
N VAL A 69 8.50 1.98 -1.70
CA VAL A 69 8.79 0.85 -2.59
C VAL A 69 9.62 1.30 -3.79
N ILE A 70 9.40 2.50 -4.31
CA ILE A 70 10.18 3.02 -5.45
C ILE A 70 11.62 3.33 -5.01
N SER A 71 11.82 3.94 -3.84
CA SER A 71 13.14 4.39 -3.38
C SER A 71 13.97 3.33 -2.65
N ASN A 72 13.38 2.21 -2.26
CA ASN A 72 14.04 1.21 -1.40
C ASN A 72 13.79 -0.23 -1.85
N ASP A 73 14.76 -1.11 -1.63
CA ASP A 73 14.76 -2.53 -2.01
C ASP A 73 14.84 -3.50 -0.81
N ASP A 74 14.91 -3.00 0.43
CA ASP A 74 14.93 -3.83 1.63
C ASP A 74 13.56 -4.51 1.84
N LYS A 75 13.52 -5.80 1.53
CA LYS A 75 12.33 -6.64 1.68
C LYS A 75 11.71 -6.56 3.08
N ALA A 76 12.52 -6.55 4.14
CA ALA A 76 12.00 -6.54 5.51
C ALA A 76 11.30 -5.23 5.84
N MET A 77 11.91 -4.10 5.45
CA MET A 77 11.31 -2.78 5.57
C MET A 77 10.01 -2.68 4.75
N LEU A 78 10.04 -3.15 3.50
CA LEU A 78 8.86 -3.13 2.62
C LEU A 78 7.72 -3.99 3.16
N LEU A 79 8.03 -5.16 3.74
CA LEU A 79 7.03 -6.04 4.37
C LEU A 79 6.42 -5.39 5.61
N LYS A 80 7.23 -4.73 6.43
CA LYS A 80 6.74 -3.97 7.59
C LYS A 80 5.78 -2.87 7.16
N ALA A 81 6.13 -2.11 6.12
CA ALA A 81 5.28 -1.05 5.59
C ALA A 81 3.98 -1.60 4.97
N ALA A 82 4.05 -2.70 4.22
CA ALA A 82 2.90 -3.41 3.65
C ALA A 82 1.90 -3.83 4.74
N ASN A 83 2.41 -4.45 5.82
CA ASN A 83 1.59 -4.90 6.94
C ASN A 83 0.92 -3.73 7.68
N SER A 84 1.63 -2.61 7.86
CA SER A 84 1.06 -1.39 8.45
C SER A 84 -0.05 -0.81 7.57
N LEU A 85 0.15 -0.78 6.25
CA LEU A 85 -0.86 -0.29 5.30
C LEU A 85 -2.14 -1.15 5.33
N GLU A 86 -2.02 -2.47 5.34
CA GLU A 86 -3.16 -3.38 5.44
C GLU A 86 -3.89 -3.25 6.79
N LYS A 87 -3.16 -3.08 7.89
CA LYS A 87 -3.76 -2.79 9.20
C LYS A 87 -4.57 -1.50 9.18
N LEU A 88 -4.02 -0.44 8.58
CA LEU A 88 -4.71 0.85 8.46
C LEU A 88 -5.97 0.74 7.59
N LYS A 89 -5.89 0.01 6.48
CA LYS A 89 -7.05 -0.28 5.62
C LYS A 89 -8.17 -0.97 6.39
N ASN A 90 -7.81 -1.93 7.23
CA ASN A 90 -8.76 -2.72 8.02
C ASN A 90 -9.12 -2.06 9.35
N SER A 91 -8.54 -0.92 9.73
CA SER A 91 -8.75 -0.29 11.04
C SER A 91 -10.22 -0.05 11.41
N LYS A 92 -11.09 0.20 10.42
CA LYS A 92 -12.54 0.42 10.62
C LYS A 92 -13.35 -0.87 10.76
N THR A 93 -12.81 -2.00 10.29
CA THR A 93 -13.44 -3.33 10.33
C THR A 93 -12.78 -4.27 11.33
N TYR A 94 -11.57 -3.96 11.77
CA TYR A 94 -10.76 -4.73 12.70
C TYR A 94 -11.32 -4.60 14.11
N LYS A 95 -12.20 -5.53 14.49
CA LYS A 95 -12.58 -5.74 15.89
C LYS A 95 -11.55 -6.65 16.53
N LYS A 96 -10.70 -6.09 17.41
CA LYS A 96 -9.84 -6.88 18.28
C LYS A 96 -10.68 -7.47 19.43
N ASP A 97 -11.63 -8.35 19.10
CA ASP A 97 -12.56 -8.93 20.08
C ASP A 97 -11.88 -9.97 21.00
N LYS A 98 -10.58 -10.25 20.82
CA LYS A 98 -9.83 -11.23 21.62
C LYS A 98 -9.73 -10.90 23.13
N HIS A 99 -9.92 -9.64 23.55
CA HIS A 99 -9.77 -9.23 24.96
C HIS A 99 -11.08 -8.80 25.64
N LYS A 100 -12.24 -9.09 25.06
CA LYS A 100 -13.53 -8.63 25.61
C LYS A 100 -14.25 -9.60 26.55
N GLY A 101 -13.64 -10.73 26.95
CA GLY A 101 -14.40 -11.78 27.64
C GLY A 101 -13.65 -12.66 28.63
N GLN A 102 -12.50 -12.25 29.17
CA GLN A 102 -11.96 -12.91 30.38
C GLN A 102 -12.14 -11.96 31.57
N ILE A 103 -13.37 -11.86 32.03
CA ILE A 103 -13.64 -11.58 33.44
C ILE A 103 -13.30 -12.90 34.14
N TYR A 104 -12.21 -12.92 34.89
CA TYR A 104 -11.96 -14.02 35.82
C TYR A 104 -12.87 -13.78 37.03
N GLU A 105 -13.94 -14.56 37.14
CA GLU A 105 -14.66 -14.75 38.42
C GLU A 105 -13.97 -15.85 39.24
#